data_AF-A0A094KYW5-F1
#
_entry.id   AF-A0A094KYW5-F1
#
_cell.length_a   1.000
_cell.length_b   1.000
_cell.length_c   1.000
_cell.angle_alpha   90.00
_cell.angle_beta   90.00
_cell.angle_gamma   90.00
#
_symmetry.space_group_name_H-M   'P 1'
#
loop_
_entity.id
_entity.type
_entity.pdbx_description
1 polymer ?
#
loop_
_entity_poly.entity_id
_entity_poly.type
_entity_poly.pdbx_seq_one_letter_code
_entity_poly.pdbx_strand_id
1 'polypeptide(L)'
;VARALRDYKSFLQVVIRGFLPGSLICHGDVVFQQPAPTSLEVLEALALSVGPNKALAGSDFQVDPYSLTVGEDTLEPPQPKEGFTEYGVAIMVVCGLCIITAPIILLVCLRTKWLGWWDMVVHWDRRDPEAGTQTLEMDNQGFW
;
A
#
# COMPACT_ATOMS: atom_id res chain seq x y z
N VAL A 1 -11.89 -35.12 -2.33
CA VAL A 1 -11.64 -35.55 -3.73
C VAL A 1 -12.72 -36.49 -4.26
N ALA A 2 -12.82 -37.75 -3.81
CA ALA A 2 -13.84 -38.68 -4.35
C ALA A 2 -15.29 -38.16 -4.25
N ARG A 3 -15.63 -37.43 -3.17
CA ARG A 3 -16.94 -36.75 -3.06
C ARG A 3 -17.16 -35.65 -4.10
N ALA A 4 -16.11 -34.91 -4.48
CA ALA A 4 -16.20 -33.87 -5.50
C ALA A 4 -16.44 -34.45 -6.89
N LEU A 5 -15.89 -35.64 -7.15
CA LEU A 5 -15.95 -36.29 -8.46
C LEU A 5 -17.07 -37.33 -8.56
N ARG A 6 -17.87 -37.50 -7.51
CA ARG A 6 -18.94 -38.50 -7.43
C ARG A 6 -20.02 -38.28 -8.50
N ASP A 7 -20.19 -37.05 -8.97
CA ASP A 7 -21.19 -36.70 -9.96
C ASP A 7 -20.83 -37.20 -11.37
N TYR A 8 -19.56 -37.52 -11.61
CA TYR A 8 -19.12 -38.16 -12.86
C TYR A 8 -19.43 -39.65 -12.82
N LYS A 9 -20.34 -40.11 -13.70
CA LYS A 9 -20.67 -41.54 -13.84
C LYS A 9 -19.49 -42.42 -14.22
N SER A 10 -18.48 -41.85 -14.88
CA SER A 10 -17.24 -42.53 -15.26
C SER A 10 -16.21 -42.60 -14.14
N PHE A 11 -16.43 -41.95 -12.99
CA PHE A 11 -15.47 -41.96 -11.89
C PHE A 11 -15.36 -43.35 -11.25
N LEU A 12 -14.14 -43.89 -11.20
CA LEU A 12 -13.87 -45.20 -10.59
C LEU A 12 -13.24 -45.03 -9.21
N GLN A 13 -12.09 -44.35 -9.14
CA GLN A 13 -11.33 -44.25 -7.90
C GLN A 13 -10.32 -43.10 -7.91
N VAL A 14 -9.87 -42.73 -6.70
CA VAL A 14 -8.72 -41.84 -6.47
C VAL A 14 -7.67 -42.64 -5.71
N VAL A 15 -6.42 -42.60 -6.19
CA VAL A 15 -5.28 -43.27 -5.58
C VAL A 15 -4.29 -42.22 -5.11
N ILE A 16 -4.04 -42.15 -3.81
CA ILE A 16 -3.03 -41.24 -3.25
C ILE A 16 -1.67 -41.93 -3.33
N ARG A 17 -0.74 -41.36 -4.10
CA ARG A 17 0.62 -41.88 -4.28
C ARG A 17 1.53 -41.49 -3.12
N GLY A 18 1.32 -40.30 -2.54
CA GLY A 18 2.10 -39.84 -1.40
C GLY A 18 1.93 -38.37 -1.10
N PHE A 19 2.62 -37.95 -0.05
CA PHE A 19 2.70 -36.56 0.40
C PHE A 19 4.13 -36.06 0.23
N LEU A 20 4.30 -34.82 -0.22
CA LEU A 20 5.63 -34.24 -0.32
C LEU A 20 6.19 -33.88 1.08
N PRO A 21 7.48 -34.07 1.33
CA PRO A 21 8.07 -33.71 2.62
C PRO A 21 8.05 -32.19 2.83
N GLY A 22 7.67 -31.76 4.04
CA GLY A 22 7.66 -30.34 4.44
C GLY A 22 6.44 -29.53 4.00
N SER A 23 5.49 -30.12 3.28
CA SER A 23 4.24 -29.46 2.87
C SER A 23 3.10 -30.49 2.75
N LEU A 24 1.87 -30.13 3.10
CA LEU A 24 0.69 -31.00 2.92
C LEU A 24 0.22 -31.05 1.46
N ILE A 25 1.15 -31.21 0.52
CA ILE A 25 0.84 -31.41 -0.90
C ILE A 25 0.69 -32.91 -1.13
N CYS A 26 -0.49 -33.29 -1.61
CA CYS A 26 -0.85 -34.67 -1.91
C CYS A 26 -0.72 -34.90 -3.42
N HIS A 27 0.03 -35.93 -3.82
CA HIS A 27 0.09 -36.38 -5.20
C HIS A 27 -0.70 -37.67 -5.35
N GLY A 28 -1.56 -37.76 -6.37
CA GLY A 28 -2.42 -38.90 -6.58
C GLY A 28 -3.01 -38.95 -7.98
N ASP A 29 -3.51 -40.13 -8.36
CA ASP A 29 -4.16 -40.36 -9.63
C ASP A 29 -5.67 -40.41 -9.46
N VAL A 30 -6.38 -39.89 -10.45
CA VAL A 30 -7.83 -40.01 -10.57
C VAL A 30 -8.13 -40.89 -11.76
N VAL A 31 -8.87 -41.98 -11.54
CA VAL A 31 -9.14 -42.99 -12.55
C VAL A 31 -10.59 -42.90 -13.00
N PHE A 32 -10.79 -42.79 -14.32
CA PHE A 32 -12.10 -42.74 -14.97
C PHE A 32 -12.25 -43.86 -15.99
N GLN A 33 -13.46 -44.39 -16.12
CA GLN A 33 -13.88 -45.26 -17.21
C GLN A 33 -14.14 -44.44 -18.48
N GLN A 34 -13.95 -45.02 -19.66
CA GLN A 34 -14.28 -44.32 -20.90
C GLN A 34 -15.80 -44.13 -21.08
N PRO A 35 -16.26 -42.95 -21.53
CA PRO A 35 -15.47 -41.77 -21.89
C PRO A 35 -14.96 -41.00 -20.65
N ALA A 36 -13.67 -40.68 -20.65
CA ALA A 36 -13.03 -39.96 -19.55
C ALA A 36 -13.16 -38.44 -19.76
N PRO A 37 -13.46 -37.67 -18.70
CA PRO A 37 -13.47 -36.21 -18.75
C PRO A 37 -12.07 -35.66 -19.01
N THR A 38 -11.99 -34.43 -19.50
CA THR A 38 -10.70 -33.75 -19.69
C THR A 38 -10.11 -33.32 -18.35
N SER A 39 -8.79 -33.12 -18.28
CA SER A 39 -8.09 -32.68 -17.07
C SER A 39 -8.61 -31.31 -16.58
N LEU A 40 -8.92 -30.41 -17.49
CA LEU A 40 -9.55 -29.11 -17.21
C LEU A 40 -10.93 -29.27 -16.58
N GLU A 41 -11.81 -30.12 -17.12
CA GLU A 41 -13.14 -30.39 -16.54
C GLU A 41 -13.04 -30.92 -15.11
N VAL A 42 -12.08 -31.83 -14.87
CA VAL A 42 -11.83 -32.38 -13.53
C VAL A 42 -11.31 -31.31 -12.58
N LEU A 43 -10.40 -30.44 -13.05
CA LEU A 43 -9.86 -29.35 -12.27
C LEU A 43 -10.95 -28.33 -11.88
N GLU A 44 -11.80 -27.94 -12.83
CA GLU A 44 -12.93 -27.05 -12.58
C GLU A 44 -13.91 -27.66 -11.57
N ALA A 45 -14.25 -28.94 -11.72
CA ALA A 45 -15.13 -29.62 -10.77
C ALA A 45 -14.53 -29.68 -9.35
N LEU A 46 -13.21 -29.93 -9.24
CA LEU A 46 -12.53 -29.89 -7.96
C LEU A 46 -12.55 -28.50 -7.34
N ALA A 47 -12.29 -27.45 -8.13
CA ALA A 47 -12.30 -26.07 -7.66
C ALA A 47 -13.70 -25.59 -7.27
N LEU A 48 -14.73 -25.95 -8.04
CA LEU A 48 -16.14 -25.67 -7.70
C LEU A 48 -16.59 -26.42 -6.43
N SER A 49 -15.99 -27.57 -6.14
CA SER A 49 -16.26 -28.31 -4.91
C SER A 49 -15.62 -27.68 -3.66
N VAL A 50 -14.73 -26.71 -3.82
CA VAL A 50 -14.15 -25.97 -2.69
C VAL A 50 -15.19 -25.00 -2.16
N GLY A 51 -15.68 -25.27 -0.94
CA GLY A 51 -16.68 -24.45 -0.29
C GLY A 51 -16.16 -23.07 0.12
N PRO A 52 -17.05 -22.15 0.55
CA PRO A 52 -16.67 -20.80 1.00
C PRO A 52 -15.71 -20.79 2.19
N ASN A 53 -15.70 -21.87 2.97
CA ASN A 53 -14.77 -22.13 4.08
C ASN A 53 -13.44 -22.76 3.61
N LYS A 54 -13.14 -22.73 2.31
CA LYS A 54 -11.97 -23.37 1.69
C LYS A 54 -11.91 -24.89 1.86
N ALA A 55 -12.99 -25.50 2.33
CA ALA A 55 -13.09 -26.94 2.53
C ALA A 55 -13.31 -27.66 1.19
N LEU A 56 -12.48 -28.65 0.89
CA LEU A 56 -12.66 -29.46 -0.30
C LEU A 56 -13.87 -30.41 -0.14
N ALA A 57 -14.88 -30.26 -0.99
CA ALA A 57 -16.08 -31.10 -1.03
C ALA A 57 -16.78 -31.27 0.33
N GLY A 58 -16.81 -30.20 1.14
CA GLY A 58 -17.41 -30.20 2.48
C GLY A 58 -16.68 -31.07 3.50
N SER A 59 -15.39 -31.35 3.30
CA SER A 59 -14.53 -32.02 4.30
C SER A 59 -13.85 -31.03 5.23
N ASP A 60 -13.17 -31.52 6.26
CA ASP A 60 -12.35 -30.66 7.15
C ASP A 60 -10.99 -30.27 6.52
N PHE A 61 -10.72 -30.75 5.30
CA PHE A 61 -9.48 -30.47 4.60
C PHE A 61 -9.59 -29.16 3.82
N GLN A 62 -8.90 -28.13 4.32
CA GLN A 62 -8.84 -26.82 3.68
C GLN A 62 -7.78 -26.83 2.57
N VAL A 63 -8.19 -26.43 1.37
CA VAL A 63 -7.32 -26.38 0.20
C VAL A 63 -7.49 -25.03 -0.48
N ASP A 64 -6.39 -24.47 -0.95
CA ASP A 64 -6.43 -23.31 -1.83
C ASP A 64 -6.79 -23.76 -3.26
N PRO A 65 -7.88 -23.27 -3.86
CA PRO A 65 -8.31 -23.68 -5.21
C PRO A 65 -7.23 -23.46 -6.27
N TYR A 66 -6.41 -22.42 -6.13
CA TYR A 66 -5.35 -22.09 -7.08
C TYR A 66 -4.10 -22.95 -6.94
N SER A 67 -4.00 -23.72 -5.85
CA SER A 67 -2.95 -24.71 -5.63
C SER A 67 -3.32 -26.10 -6.21
N LEU A 68 -4.51 -26.25 -6.78
CA LEU A 68 -4.95 -27.49 -7.42
C LEU A 68 -4.39 -27.60 -8.84
N THR A 69 -3.83 -28.76 -9.14
CA THR A 69 -3.26 -29.10 -10.46
C THR A 69 -3.76 -30.47 -10.89
N VAL A 70 -4.23 -30.61 -12.14
CA VAL A 70 -4.65 -31.89 -12.72
C VAL A 70 -3.95 -32.08 -14.05
N GLY A 71 -3.03 -33.05 -14.13
CA GLY A 71 -2.18 -33.22 -15.31
C GLY A 71 -1.27 -32.00 -15.50
N GLU A 72 -1.39 -31.33 -16.65
CA GLU A 72 -0.69 -30.08 -16.96
C GLU A 72 -1.56 -28.83 -16.72
N ASP A 73 -2.83 -29.01 -16.34
CA ASP A 73 -3.77 -27.90 -16.13
C ASP A 73 -3.68 -27.38 -14.70
N THR A 74 -3.63 -26.04 -14.57
CA THR A 74 -3.62 -25.31 -13.30
C THR A 74 -4.53 -24.10 -13.40
N LEU A 75 -5.18 -23.72 -12.29
CA LEU A 75 -6.00 -22.51 -12.26
C LEU A 75 -5.12 -21.28 -12.13
N GLU A 76 -5.36 -20.28 -12.97
CA GLU A 76 -4.64 -19.02 -12.91
C GLU A 76 -5.13 -18.22 -11.69
N PRO A 77 -4.23 -17.86 -10.75
CA PRO A 77 -4.63 -17.05 -9.61
C PRO A 77 -5.10 -15.67 -10.08
N PRO A 78 -6.14 -15.10 -9.46
CA PRO A 78 -6.55 -13.74 -9.75
C PRO A 78 -5.34 -12.85 -9.51
N GLN A 79 -5.02 -12.02 -10.51
CA GLN A 79 -3.94 -11.07 -10.36
C GLN A 79 -4.20 -10.27 -9.07
N PRO A 80 -3.15 -10.06 -8.23
CA PRO A 80 -3.29 -9.23 -7.06
C PRO A 80 -3.96 -7.93 -7.54
N LYS A 81 -5.18 -7.66 -7.06
CA LYS A 81 -5.81 -6.37 -7.32
C LYS A 81 -4.78 -5.36 -6.87
N GLU A 82 -4.28 -4.55 -7.80
CA GLU A 82 -3.36 -3.46 -7.50
C GLU A 82 -3.97 -2.72 -6.32
N GLY A 83 -3.35 -2.90 -5.15
CA GLY A 83 -3.86 -2.34 -3.91
C GLY A 83 -3.96 -0.85 -4.17
N PHE A 84 -5.18 -0.32 -4.05
CA PHE A 84 -5.45 1.10 -4.10
C PHE A 84 -4.35 1.80 -3.32
N THR A 85 -3.56 2.60 -4.02
CA THR A 85 -2.32 3.25 -3.59
C THR A 85 -2.27 3.40 -2.07
N GLU A 86 -1.51 2.53 -1.39
CA GLU A 86 -1.40 2.55 0.09
C GLU A 86 -0.93 3.93 0.59
N TYR A 87 -0.24 4.68 -0.28
CA TYR A 87 0.22 6.04 -0.05
C TYR A 87 -0.83 7.12 -0.32
N GLY A 88 -1.97 6.80 -0.94
CA GLY A 88 -2.99 7.79 -1.33
C GLY A 88 -3.57 8.53 -0.13
N VAL A 89 -3.85 7.80 0.96
CA VAL A 89 -4.35 8.40 2.21
C VAL A 89 -3.28 9.28 2.86
N ALA A 90 -2.03 8.83 2.89
CA ALA A 90 -0.92 9.61 3.45
C ALA A 90 -0.70 10.92 2.67
N ILE A 91 -0.72 10.86 1.33
CA ILE A 91 -0.60 12.04 0.46
C ILE A 91 -1.75 13.01 0.71
N MET A 92 -2.99 12.53 0.81
CA MET A 92 -4.15 13.38 1.08
C MET A 92 -4.05 14.09 2.44
N VAL A 93 -3.60 13.39 3.49
CA VAL A 93 -3.43 13.95 4.84
C VAL A 93 -2.33 15.01 4.86
N VAL A 94 -1.17 14.71 4.25
CA VAL A 94 -0.04 15.65 4.19
C VAL A 94 -0.42 16.89 3.39
N CYS A 95 -1.04 16.73 2.21
CA CYS A 95 -1.51 17.85 1.40
C CYS A 95 -2.54 18.70 2.16
N GLY A 96 -3.52 18.09 2.82
CA GLY A 96 -4.52 18.80 3.62
C GLY A 96 -3.90 19.62 4.74
N LEU A 97 -2.93 19.05 5.47
CA LEU A 97 -2.23 19.75 6.54
C LEU A 97 -1.47 20.97 6.00
N CYS A 98 -0.73 20.80 4.90
CA CYS A 98 0.02 21.89 4.26
C CYS A 98 -0.89 23.04 3.81
N ILE A 99 -2.06 22.72 3.23
CA ILE A 99 -3.04 23.71 2.76
C ILE A 99 -3.63 24.50 3.93
N ILE A 100 -3.77 23.91 5.13
CA ILE A 100 -4.29 24.60 6.31
C ILE A 100 -3.18 25.41 7.00
N THR A 101 -1.97 24.87 7.13
CA THR A 101 -0.88 25.54 7.86
C THR A 101 -0.29 26.71 7.08
N ALA A 102 -0.16 26.60 5.75
CA ALA A 102 0.41 27.66 4.91
C ALA A 102 -0.33 29.01 5.04
N PRO A 103 -1.66 29.12 4.94
CA PRO A 103 -2.38 30.38 5.09
C PRO A 103 -2.32 30.91 6.52
N ILE A 104 -2.32 30.04 7.54
CA ILE A 104 -2.19 30.46 8.95
C ILE A 104 -0.82 31.11 9.18
N ILE A 105 0.26 30.45 8.72
CA ILE A 105 1.62 30.99 8.81
C ILE A 105 1.72 32.30 8.02
N LEU A 106 1.18 32.36 6.81
CA LEU A 106 1.16 33.57 6.00
C LEU A 106 0.43 34.73 6.72
N LEU A 107 -0.73 34.47 7.32
CA LEU A 107 -1.49 35.45 8.08
C LEU A 107 -0.74 35.94 9.32
N VAL A 108 -0.10 35.04 10.08
CA VAL A 108 0.70 35.40 11.25
C VAL A 108 1.94 36.22 10.84
N CYS A 109 2.63 35.82 9.77
CA CYS A 109 3.75 36.57 9.20
C CYS A 109 3.34 37.95 8.70
N LEU A 110 2.17 38.08 8.06
CA LEU A 110 1.63 39.37 7.63
C LEU A 110 1.32 40.25 8.84
N ARG A 111 0.70 39.69 9.88
CA ARG A 111 0.32 40.45 11.09
C ARG A 111 1.54 40.93 11.87
N THR A 112 2.57 40.09 11.99
CA THR A 112 3.83 40.44 12.66
C THR A 112 4.65 41.44 11.86
N LYS A 113 4.71 41.31 10.52
CA LYS A 113 5.32 42.33 9.65
C LYS A 113 4.58 43.66 9.72
N TRP A 114 3.24 43.64 9.78
CA TRP A 114 2.47 44.85 9.99
C TRP A 114 2.83 45.49 11.33
N LEU A 115 2.74 44.76 12.44
CA LEU A 115 3.10 45.26 13.78
C LEU A 115 4.53 45.77 13.87
N GLY A 116 5.51 45.05 13.29
CA GLY A 116 6.90 45.50 13.26
C GLY A 116 7.12 46.74 12.39
N TRP A 117 6.28 46.96 11.37
CA TRP A 117 6.32 48.19 10.59
C TRP A 117 5.74 49.37 11.41
N TRP A 118 4.66 49.17 12.16
CA TRP A 118 4.17 50.20 13.09
C TRP A 118 5.22 50.56 14.16
N ASP A 119 5.97 49.58 14.68
CA ASP A 119 7.02 49.80 15.68
C ASP A 119 8.26 50.53 15.09
N MET A 120 8.63 50.22 13.84
CA MET A 120 9.68 50.96 13.11
C MET A 120 9.27 52.40 12.79
N VAL A 121 8.02 52.66 12.42
CA VAL A 121 7.51 54.03 12.19
C VAL A 121 7.54 54.84 13.50
N VAL A 122 7.11 54.25 14.62
CA VAL A 122 7.09 54.93 15.94
C VAL A 122 8.50 55.21 16.47
N HIS A 123 9.48 54.33 16.22
CA HIS A 123 10.87 54.59 16.63
C HIS A 123 11.50 55.72 15.78
N TRP A 124 11.15 55.86 14.51
CA TRP A 124 11.72 56.88 13.63
C TRP A 124 11.24 58.31 13.98
N ASP A 125 9.99 58.44 14.43
CA ASP A 125 9.39 59.73 14.82
C ASP A 125 10.02 60.36 16.08
N ARG A 126 10.74 59.57 16.89
CA ARG A 126 11.38 60.04 18.14
C ARG A 126 12.89 60.35 18.00
N ARG A 127 13.48 60.19 16.83
CA ARG A 127 14.92 60.49 16.63
C ARG A 127 15.08 61.75 15.79
N ASP A 128 14.97 62.91 16.45
CA ASP A 128 15.47 64.18 15.93
C ASP A 128 16.96 64.04 15.54
N PRO A 129 17.40 64.58 14.38
CA PRO A 129 18.77 64.48 13.89
C PRO A 129 19.68 65.55 14.53
N GLU A 130 19.93 65.44 15.84
CA GLU A 130 20.92 66.25 16.56
C GLU A 130 22.24 65.46 16.65
N ALA A 131 22.95 65.27 15.52
CA ALA A 131 24.29 64.66 15.52
C ALA A 131 25.18 65.25 14.43
N GLY A 132 25.21 66.59 14.35
CA GLY A 132 26.20 67.35 13.61
C GLY A 132 27.38 67.73 14.50
N THR A 133 28.16 66.76 14.98
CA THR A 133 29.46 67.01 15.64
C THR A 133 30.44 65.92 15.25
N GLN A 134 30.93 65.99 14.01
CA GLN A 134 32.19 65.34 13.67
C GLN A 134 33.30 66.17 14.29
N THR A 135 33.85 65.64 15.38
CA THR A 135 35.10 66.06 15.99
C THR A 135 36.23 65.82 14.99
N LEU A 136 36.53 66.85 14.21
CA LEU A 136 37.69 66.88 13.33
C LEU A 136 38.90 67.17 14.22
N GLU A 137 39.51 66.10 14.72
CA GLU A 137 40.85 66.13 15.29
C GLU A 137 41.83 66.48 14.16
N MET A 138 42.36 67.70 14.15
CA MET A 138 43.47 68.07 13.29
C MET A 138 44.72 68.37 14.11
N ASP A 139 45.62 67.39 13.98
CA ASP A 139 47.07 67.33 14.17
C ASP A 139 47.80 68.63 14.51
N ASN A 140 48.60 68.52 15.57
CA ASN A 140 49.41 69.56 16.17
C ASN A 140 50.80 69.59 15.49
N GLN A 141 51.02 70.54 14.60
CA GLN A 141 52.36 70.87 14.10
C GLN A 141 52.75 72.26 14.61
N GLY A 142 53.58 72.28 15.65
CA GLY A 142 54.14 73.51 16.23
C GLY A 142 55.24 74.11 15.36
N PHE A 143 55.51 75.40 15.52
CA PHE A 143 56.79 76.06 15.22
C PHE A 143 56.86 77.44 15.92
N TRP A 144 57.92 77.60 16.73
CA TRP A 144 58.57 78.79 17.31
C TRP A 144 57.80 79.76 18.22
#